data_AF-A0A5D0JQG5-F1
#
_entry.id   AF-A0A5D0JQG5-F1
#
_cell.length_a   1.000
_cell.length_b   1.000
_cell.length_c   1.000
_cell.angle_alpha   90.00
_cell.angle_beta   90.00
_cell.angle_gamma   90.00
#
_symmetry.space_group_name_H-M   'P 1'
#
loop_
_entity.id
_entity.type
_entity.pdbx_description
1 polymer ?
#
loop_
_entity_poly.entity_id
_entity_poly.type
_entity_poly.pdbx_seq_one_letter_code
_entity_poly.pdbx_strand_id
1 'polypeptide(L)'
;MKNYYLLAVACLSFTFAQAQNNLKQSIENGKEIYNDFCITCHMAKGEGVKDTYPPLAKSDYLMNNRKAGIRAIKFGISGEIIVNGKTYNNTMATIGLSDDEIADVMN
;
A
#
# COMPACT_ATOMS: atom_id res chain seq x y z
N MET A 1 -24.75 -8.58 36.64
CA MET A 1 -23.42 -8.10 36.18
C MET A 1 -22.69 -9.08 35.25
N LYS A 2 -22.77 -10.42 35.40
CA LYS A 2 -22.10 -11.38 34.50
C LYS A 2 -22.61 -11.40 33.04
N ASN A 3 -23.89 -11.16 32.78
CA ASN A 3 -24.46 -11.19 31.42
C ASN A 3 -24.00 -10.03 30.51
N TYR A 4 -23.78 -8.83 31.06
CA TYR A 4 -23.30 -7.69 30.26
C TYR A 4 -21.86 -7.87 29.80
N TYR A 5 -21.03 -8.57 30.59
CA TYR A 5 -19.65 -8.89 30.23
C TYR A 5 -19.57 -9.89 29.06
N LEU A 6 -20.43 -10.92 29.05
CA LEU A 6 -20.54 -11.88 27.95
C LEU A 6 -21.02 -11.23 26.65
N LEU A 7 -22.00 -10.33 26.72
CA LEU A 7 -22.48 -9.57 25.56
C LEU A 7 -21.43 -8.59 25.01
N ALA A 8 -20.68 -7.90 25.89
CA ALA A 8 -19.61 -7.01 25.48
C ALA A 8 -18.45 -7.74 24.80
N VAL A 9 -18.04 -8.91 25.33
CA VAL A 9 -16.98 -9.74 24.74
C VAL A 9 -17.40 -10.35 23.40
N ALA A 10 -18.66 -10.75 23.23
CA ALA A 10 -19.19 -11.24 21.96
C ALA A 10 -19.24 -10.14 20.87
N CYS A 11 -19.60 -8.90 21.21
CA CYS A 11 -19.55 -7.77 20.28
C CYS A 11 -18.11 -7.40 19.87
N LEU A 12 -17.17 -7.38 20.82
CA LEU A 12 -15.76 -7.07 20.57
C LEU A 12 -15.06 -8.09 19.67
N SER A 13 -15.42 -9.38 19.80
CA SER A 13 -14.87 -10.44 18.95
C SER A 13 -15.45 -10.43 17.53
N PHE A 14 -16.73 -10.06 17.37
CA PHE A 14 -17.37 -9.95 16.06
C PHE A 14 -16.83 -8.78 15.21
N THR A 15 -16.63 -7.60 15.80
CA THR A 15 -16.09 -6.44 15.07
C THR A 15 -14.65 -6.63 14.62
N PHE A 16 -13.83 -7.29 15.44
CA PHE A 16 -12.45 -7.61 15.09
C PHE A 16 -12.38 -8.58 13.91
N ALA A 17 -13.20 -9.64 13.90
CA ALA A 17 -13.26 -10.60 12.80
C ALA A 17 -13.68 -9.93 11.47
N GLN A 18 -14.65 -9.03 11.50
CA GLN A 18 -15.08 -8.29 10.31
C GLN A 18 -13.98 -7.36 9.78
N ALA A 19 -13.29 -6.64 10.66
CA ALA A 19 -12.16 -5.78 10.26
C ALA A 19 -11.02 -6.58 9.62
N GLN A 20 -10.70 -7.78 10.15
CA GLN A 20 -9.70 -8.68 9.56
C GLN A 20 -10.12 -9.18 8.16
N ASN A 21 -11.39 -9.54 7.98
CA ASN A 21 -11.89 -9.93 6.67
C ASN A 21 -11.83 -8.79 5.65
N ASN A 22 -12.16 -7.56 6.06
CA ASN A 22 -12.08 -6.38 5.20
C ASN A 22 -10.63 -6.08 4.78
N LEU A 23 -9.67 -6.16 5.71
CA LEU A 23 -8.25 -5.96 5.38
C LEU A 23 -7.75 -7.06 4.44
N LYS A 24 -8.11 -8.32 4.68
CA LYS A 24 -7.74 -9.43 3.80
C LYS A 24 -8.26 -9.19 2.38
N GLN A 25 -9.52 -8.77 2.24
CA GLN A 25 -10.09 -8.46 0.94
C GLN A 25 -9.36 -7.29 0.26
N SER A 26 -9.06 -6.22 1.02
CA SER A 26 -8.31 -5.07 0.53
C SER A 26 -6.91 -5.44 0.00
N ILE A 27 -6.20 -6.34 0.69
CA ILE A 27 -4.90 -6.86 0.24
C ILE A 27 -5.02 -7.68 -1.06
N GLU A 28 -6.05 -8.52 -1.20
CA GLU A 28 -6.26 -9.28 -2.44
C GLU A 28 -6.60 -8.36 -3.61
N ASN A 29 -7.47 -7.36 -3.41
CA ASN A 29 -7.73 -6.33 -4.42
C ASN A 29 -6.46 -5.56 -4.77
N GLY A 30 -5.68 -5.16 -3.75
CA GLY A 30 -4.42 -4.44 -3.91
C GLY A 30 -3.40 -5.23 -4.72
N LYS A 31 -3.37 -6.55 -4.57
CA LYS A 31 -2.53 -7.44 -5.37
C LYS A 31 -2.94 -7.46 -6.84
N GLU A 32 -4.23 -7.46 -7.15
CA GLU A 32 -4.72 -7.36 -8.54
C GLU A 32 -4.30 -6.01 -9.16
N ILE A 33 -4.56 -4.91 -8.45
CA ILE A 33 -4.16 -3.56 -8.87
C ILE A 33 -2.63 -3.47 -9.07
N TYR A 34 -1.85 -4.06 -8.18
CA TYR A 34 -0.39 -4.10 -8.30
C TYR A 34 0.06 -4.78 -9.60
N ASN A 35 -0.56 -5.91 -9.92
CA ASN A 35 -0.24 -6.67 -11.13
C ASN A 35 -0.63 -5.93 -12.41
N ASP A 36 -1.71 -5.15 -12.37
CA ASP A 36 -2.18 -4.44 -13.56
C ASP A 36 -1.41 -3.14 -13.81
N PHE A 37 -1.06 -2.41 -12.74
CA PHE A 37 -0.59 -1.03 -12.86
C PHE A 37 0.85 -0.78 -12.37
N CYS A 38 1.35 -1.59 -11.44
CA CYS A 38 2.61 -1.30 -10.75
C CYS A 38 3.76 -2.21 -11.19
N ILE A 39 3.45 -3.47 -11.53
CA ILE A 39 4.43 -4.53 -11.76
C ILE A 39 5.41 -4.23 -12.89
N THR A 40 4.97 -3.51 -13.91
CA THR A 40 5.79 -3.17 -15.09
C THR A 40 7.03 -2.37 -14.72
N CYS A 41 6.95 -1.53 -13.69
CA CYS A 41 8.05 -0.69 -13.24
C CYS A 41 8.68 -1.22 -11.94
N HIS A 42 7.85 -1.65 -10.99
CA HIS A 42 8.30 -2.07 -9.67
C HIS A 42 8.61 -3.57 -9.54
N MET A 43 8.41 -4.34 -10.61
CA MET A 43 8.68 -5.78 -10.72
C MET A 43 7.79 -6.67 -9.84
N ALA A 44 7.79 -7.98 -10.07
CA ALA A 44 6.84 -8.91 -9.47
C ALA A 44 6.89 -8.98 -7.93
N LYS A 45 8.04 -8.70 -7.32
CA LYS A 45 8.22 -8.74 -5.87
C LYS A 45 8.48 -7.35 -5.31
N GLY A 46 8.22 -6.28 -6.06
CA GLY A 46 8.50 -4.91 -5.62
C GLY A 46 9.98 -4.57 -5.54
N GLU A 47 10.87 -5.35 -6.16
CA GLU A 47 12.32 -5.14 -6.14
C GLU A 47 12.78 -3.95 -7.01
N GLY A 48 11.91 -3.47 -7.90
CA GLY A 48 12.23 -2.42 -8.85
C GLY A 48 13.35 -2.80 -9.81
N VAL A 49 13.91 -1.79 -10.48
CA VAL A 49 15.06 -1.93 -11.38
C VAL A 49 16.15 -1.02 -10.85
N LYS A 50 17.31 -1.61 -10.57
CA LYS A 50 18.48 -0.88 -10.04
C LYS A 50 18.73 0.39 -10.88
N ASP A 51 18.92 1.51 -10.18
CA ASP A 51 19.21 2.84 -10.75
C ASP A 51 18.13 3.40 -11.70
N THR A 52 16.97 2.73 -11.85
CA THR A 52 15.87 3.18 -12.72
C THR A 52 14.54 3.27 -11.97
N TYR A 53 14.03 2.16 -11.44
CA TYR A 53 12.77 2.13 -10.68
C TYR A 53 13.05 1.76 -9.23
N PRO A 54 12.64 2.59 -8.26
CA PRO A 54 12.92 2.32 -6.86
C PRO A 54 12.20 1.05 -6.38
N PRO A 55 12.80 0.28 -5.46
CA PRO A 55 12.11 -0.83 -4.83
C PRO A 55 10.98 -0.30 -3.94
N LEU A 56 9.86 -1.02 -3.93
CA LEU A 56 8.80 -0.88 -2.93
C LEU A 56 9.00 -1.89 -1.80
N ALA A 57 9.53 -3.07 -2.11
CA ALA A 57 9.88 -4.07 -1.13
C ALA A 57 10.98 -3.56 -0.20
N LYS A 58 10.71 -3.60 1.11
CA LYS A 58 11.64 -3.12 2.15
C LYS A 58 12.12 -1.68 1.90
N SER A 59 11.25 -0.84 1.34
CA SER A 59 11.55 0.56 1.02
C SER A 59 11.47 1.44 2.27
N ASP A 60 12.60 1.98 2.73
CA ASP A 60 12.64 2.97 3.80
C ASP A 60 11.79 4.20 3.48
N TYR A 61 11.84 4.67 2.23
CA TYR A 61 11.11 5.82 1.73
C TYR A 61 9.61 5.58 1.85
N LEU A 62 9.11 4.43 1.37
CA LEU A 62 7.68 4.13 1.47
C LEU A 62 7.26 3.99 2.94
N MET A 63 7.98 3.20 3.75
CA MET A 63 7.61 2.93 5.14
C MET A 63 7.58 4.21 5.99
N ASN A 64 8.54 5.11 5.80
CA ASN A 64 8.62 6.37 6.55
C ASN A 64 7.72 7.48 5.97
N ASN A 65 7.28 7.36 4.72
CA ASN A 65 6.55 8.42 4.02
C ASN A 65 5.24 7.92 3.38
N ARG A 66 4.42 7.16 4.10
CA ARG A 66 3.17 6.60 3.53
C ARG A 66 2.25 7.62 2.86
N LYS A 67 2.10 8.80 3.44
CA LYS A 67 1.33 9.90 2.80
C LYS A 67 1.93 10.35 1.47
N ALA A 68 3.26 10.37 1.36
CA ALA A 68 3.93 10.69 0.09
C ALA A 68 3.72 9.57 -0.94
N GLY A 69 3.76 8.30 -0.54
CA GLY A 69 3.42 7.17 -1.41
C GLY A 69 1.98 7.26 -1.95
N ILE A 70 1.00 7.59 -1.09
CA ILE A 70 -0.40 7.76 -1.51
C ILE A 70 -0.52 8.88 -2.55
N ARG A 71 0.14 10.02 -2.28
CA ARG A 71 0.17 11.14 -3.24
C ARG A 71 0.88 10.78 -4.54
N ALA A 72 1.96 10.00 -4.48
CA ALA A 72 2.69 9.56 -5.67
C ALA A 72 1.79 8.72 -6.58
N ILE A 73 0.95 7.85 -6.02
CA ILE A 73 0.00 7.06 -6.82
C ILE A 73 -1.10 7.98 -7.40
N LYS A 74 -1.68 8.87 -6.57
CA LYS A 74 -2.79 9.73 -7.00
C LYS A 74 -2.39 10.77 -8.04
N PHE A 75 -1.24 11.42 -7.83
CA PHE A 75 -0.85 12.63 -8.57
C PHE A 75 0.44 12.47 -9.37
N GLY A 76 1.13 11.34 -9.25
CA GLY A 76 2.49 11.16 -9.74
C GLY A 76 3.54 11.72 -8.78
N ILE A 77 4.81 11.44 -9.09
CA ILE A 77 5.97 11.98 -8.40
C ILE A 77 7.10 12.21 -9.40
N SER A 78 7.85 13.29 -9.21
CA SER A 78 9.05 13.60 -9.99
C SER A 78 10.10 14.23 -9.08
N GLY A 79 11.35 14.25 -9.57
CA GLY A 79 12.49 14.79 -8.86
C GLY A 79 13.25 13.73 -8.06
N GLU A 80 14.30 14.19 -7.39
CA GLU A 80 15.23 13.33 -6.70
C GLU A 80 14.65 12.80 -5.37
N ILE A 81 14.75 11.49 -5.17
CA ILE A 81 14.46 10.80 -3.91
C ILE A 81 15.57 9.82 -3.56
N ILE A 82 15.71 9.52 -2.27
CA ILE A 82 16.62 8.49 -1.78
C ILE A 82 15.77 7.33 -1.26
N VAL A 83 16.01 6.13 -1.79
CA VAL A 83 15.36 4.90 -1.37
C VAL A 83 16.44 3.86 -1.05
N ASN A 84 16.47 3.39 0.19
CA ASN A 84 17.44 2.44 0.72
C ASN A 84 18.89 2.90 0.46
N GLY A 85 19.16 4.19 0.67
CA GLY A 85 20.47 4.82 0.46
C GLY A 85 20.87 5.03 -1.01
N LYS A 86 19.97 4.76 -1.97
CA LYS A 86 20.22 4.99 -3.40
C LYS A 86 19.39 6.15 -3.94
N THR A 87 20.00 6.96 -4.79
CA THR A 87 19.35 8.09 -5.45
C THR A 87 18.56 7.62 -6.67
N TYR A 88 17.32 8.10 -6.79
CA TYR A 88 16.46 7.95 -7.96
C TYR A 88 15.96 9.33 -8.35
N ASN A 89 15.99 9.66 -9.65
CA ASN A 89 15.52 10.96 -10.15
C ASN A 89 14.73 10.76 -11.46
N ASN A 90 13.67 9.98 -11.36
CA ASN A 90 12.77 9.66 -12.47
C ASN A 90 11.36 10.17 -12.17
N THR A 91 10.51 10.17 -13.18
CA THR A 91 9.09 10.53 -13.05
C THR A 91 8.23 9.28 -13.04
N MET A 92 7.33 9.19 -12.06
CA MET A 92 6.20 8.26 -12.05
C MET A 92 4.95 9.06 -12.36
N ALA A 93 4.29 8.73 -13.48
CA ALA A 93 3.02 9.36 -13.86
C ALA A 93 1.89 8.95 -12.89
N THR A 94 0.83 9.75 -12.83
CA THR A 94 -0.41 9.32 -12.18
C THR A 94 -1.01 8.12 -12.91
N ILE A 95 -1.60 7.19 -12.15
CA ILE A 95 -2.21 5.96 -12.67
C ILE A 95 -3.72 6.13 -12.88
N GLY A 96 -4.33 7.16 -12.29
CA GLY A 96 -5.78 7.42 -12.43
C GLY A 96 -6.68 6.57 -11.53
N LEU A 97 -6.12 5.95 -10.49
CA LEU A 97 -6.87 5.14 -9.53
C LEU A 97 -7.80 5.99 -8.64
N SER A 98 -8.92 5.39 -8.27
CA SER A 98 -9.84 5.88 -7.24
C SER A 98 -9.21 5.80 -5.84
N ASP A 99 -9.83 6.45 -4.87
CA ASP A 99 -9.27 6.50 -3.51
C ASP A 99 -9.30 5.13 -2.82
N ASP A 100 -10.32 4.31 -3.11
CA ASP A 100 -10.43 2.94 -2.58
C ASP A 100 -9.38 2.01 -3.21
N GLU A 101 -9.16 2.08 -4.52
CA GLU A 101 -8.10 1.32 -5.20
C GLU A 101 -6.70 1.71 -4.70
N ILE A 102 -6.49 3.00 -4.43
CA ILE A 102 -5.24 3.48 -3.83
C ILE A 102 -5.09 2.94 -2.41
N ALA A 103 -6.16 2.87 -1.62
CA ALA A 103 -6.10 2.27 -0.29
C ALA A 103 -5.78 0.77 -0.37
N ASP A 104 -6.39 0.05 -1.31
CA ASP A 104 -6.20 -1.37 -1.54
C ASP A 104 -4.74 -1.71 -1.90
N VAL A 105 -4.15 -1.06 -2.91
CA VAL A 105 -2.74 -1.32 -3.32
C VAL A 105 -1.71 -0.90 -2.27
N MET A 106 -2.15 -0.17 -1.26
CA MET A 106 -1.34 0.38 -0.19
C MET A 106 -1.36 -0.50 1.08
N ASN A 107 -2.25 -1.48 1.17
CA ASN A 107 -2.32 -2.47 2.26
C ASN A 107 -1.45 -3.70 1.95
#